data_AF-A0A933IKJ8-F1
#
_entry.id   AF-A0A933IKJ8-F1
#
_cell.length_a   1.000
_cell.length_b   1.000
_cell.length_c   1.000
_cell.angle_alpha   90.00
_cell.angle_beta   90.00
_cell.angle_gamma   90.00
#
_symmetry.space_group_name_H-M   'P 1'
#
loop_
_entity.id
_entity.type
_entity.pdbx_description
1 polymer ?
#
loop_
_entity_poly.entity_id
_entity_poly.type
_entity_poly.pdbx_seq_one_letter_code
_entity_poly.pdbx_strand_id
1 'polypeptide(L)'
;MKKSVLLVAMLMLLPAGTSFGLEKGAILYHTGSGGTLYGARDVLELPCSALQLVIEDLGSGHAGLYIGDNRVIHAVQTGIEEVDAVRFLSEEELADGYQVLGAKVPVTYNDPAVWPQERKDQILLIAKEQVGKNYDLTFHRQTGPGSGDFTCVGLVEFVYEKVDYRITPVDFYDGGDGGKTYTQTYNCSSTLFLDWLGVNTFANNVQFSKFSHPLDFCCGRENDGKKHIFFPYTQFLQNTTVEVEVDVPISGGEKSGRGEGSGGCFIDTVRTF
;
A
#
# COMPACT_ATOMS: atom_id res chain seq x y z
N MET A 1 -61.29 37.99 17.40
CA MET A 1 -61.28 36.53 17.16
C MET A 1 -60.14 36.21 16.21
N LYS A 2 -59.12 35.48 16.69
CA LYS A 2 -57.92 35.11 15.95
C LYS A 2 -58.29 34.05 14.90
N LYS A 3 -57.92 34.24 13.63
CA LYS A 3 -57.96 33.19 12.61
C LYS A 3 -56.53 32.79 12.31
N SER A 4 -56.18 31.58 12.75
CA SER A 4 -54.88 30.94 12.60
C SER A 4 -54.60 30.66 11.12
N VAL A 5 -53.43 31.08 10.67
CA VAL A 5 -52.82 30.67 9.40
C VAL A 5 -52.28 29.26 9.60
N LEU A 6 -52.80 28.29 8.82
CA LEU A 6 -52.30 26.92 8.81
C LEU A 6 -51.04 26.88 7.93
N LEU A 7 -49.87 26.93 8.56
CA LEU A 7 -48.59 26.74 7.88
C LEU A 7 -48.36 25.23 7.70
N VAL A 8 -48.59 24.72 6.49
CA VAL A 8 -48.22 23.34 6.13
C VAL A 8 -46.70 23.33 5.94
N ALA A 9 -45.98 22.91 6.98
CA ALA A 9 -44.55 22.64 6.91
C ALA A 9 -44.33 21.37 6.07
N MET A 10 -44.04 21.55 4.79
CA MET A 10 -43.57 20.50 3.90
C MET A 10 -42.16 20.10 4.35
N LEU A 11 -42.09 19.06 5.18
CA LEU A 11 -40.85 18.45 5.63
C LEU A 11 -40.16 17.83 4.40
N MET A 12 -39.25 18.58 3.77
CA MET A 12 -38.33 18.00 2.79
C MET A 12 -37.42 17.03 3.54
N LEU A 13 -37.76 15.74 3.47
CA LEU A 13 -36.85 14.65 3.77
C LEU A 13 -35.72 14.72 2.73
N LEU A 14 -34.67 15.49 3.05
CA LEU A 14 -33.39 15.35 2.41
C LEU A 14 -32.95 13.89 2.63
N PRO A 15 -32.61 13.13 1.58
CA PRO A 15 -31.97 11.83 1.77
C PRO A 15 -30.70 12.09 2.58
N ALA A 16 -30.59 11.43 3.74
CA ALA A 16 -29.35 11.38 4.48
C ALA A 16 -28.26 10.92 3.50
N GLY A 17 -27.22 11.75 3.36
CA GLY A 17 -26.10 11.50 2.48
C GLY A 17 -25.58 10.09 2.71
N THR A 18 -25.36 9.41 1.58
CA THR A 18 -24.62 8.17 1.39
C THR A 18 -23.73 7.78 2.55
N SER A 19 -23.95 6.56 3.05
CA SER A 19 -22.94 5.79 3.79
C SER A 19 -21.60 5.98 3.11
N PHE A 20 -20.70 6.75 3.73
CA PHE A 20 -19.30 6.72 3.37
C PHE A 20 -18.86 5.29 3.70
N GLY A 21 -18.56 4.56 2.64
CA GLY A 21 -17.84 3.30 2.69
C GLY A 21 -16.60 3.53 1.86
N LEU A 22 -15.47 2.97 2.29
CA LEU A 22 -14.20 3.01 1.57
C LEU A 22 -14.46 2.72 0.09
N GLU A 23 -14.01 3.62 -0.77
CA GLU A 23 -14.39 3.53 -2.18
C GLU A 23 -13.71 2.35 -2.85
N LYS A 24 -14.45 1.61 -3.69
CA LYS A 24 -13.88 0.56 -4.55
C LYS A 24 -12.71 1.14 -5.34
N GLY A 25 -11.59 0.44 -5.36
CA GLY A 25 -10.34 0.90 -5.97
C GLY A 25 -9.43 1.67 -5.00
N ALA A 26 -9.85 1.98 -3.78
CA ALA A 26 -8.96 2.60 -2.79
C ALA A 26 -7.73 1.72 -2.54
N ILE A 27 -6.58 2.37 -2.48
CA ILE A 27 -5.30 1.74 -2.20
C ILE A 27 -5.08 1.83 -0.70
N LEU A 28 -4.99 0.68 -0.04
CA LEU A 28 -4.73 0.55 1.39
C LEU A 28 -3.23 0.43 1.64
N TYR A 29 -2.74 1.07 2.70
CA TYR A 29 -1.34 1.01 3.10
C TYR A 29 -1.19 0.69 4.58
N HIS A 30 -0.19 -0.11 4.91
CA HIS A 30 0.25 -0.31 6.29
C HIS A 30 1.79 -0.36 6.37
N THR A 31 2.31 -0.15 7.57
CA THR A 31 3.73 -0.26 7.91
C THR A 31 4.15 -1.72 8.06
N GLY A 32 5.45 -2.00 8.13
CA GLY A 32 6.00 -3.28 8.56
C GLY A 32 6.05 -3.40 10.09
N SER A 33 6.71 -4.47 10.57
CA SER A 33 6.88 -4.74 12.01
C SER A 33 7.44 -3.54 12.79
N GLY A 34 6.95 -3.30 14.01
CA GLY A 34 7.38 -2.17 14.85
C GLY A 34 7.09 -0.78 14.25
N GLY A 35 6.11 -0.69 13.35
CA GLY A 35 5.75 0.54 12.63
C GLY A 35 6.84 0.99 11.66
N THR A 36 7.65 0.07 11.15
CA THR A 36 8.75 0.38 10.22
C THR A 36 8.20 0.72 8.83
N LEU A 37 8.79 1.74 8.22
CA LEU A 37 8.45 2.17 6.88
C LEU A 37 9.64 2.86 6.26
N TYR A 38 10.26 2.21 5.28
CA TYR A 38 11.44 2.75 4.64
C TYR A 38 11.14 4.07 3.92
N GLY A 39 11.99 5.08 4.15
CA GLY A 39 11.81 6.45 3.67
C GLY A 39 11.12 7.38 4.68
N ALA A 40 10.23 6.84 5.53
CA ALA A 40 9.79 7.52 6.75
C ALA A 40 10.85 7.38 7.84
N ARG A 41 11.44 6.19 7.94
CA ARG A 41 12.68 5.91 8.68
C ARG A 41 13.82 5.67 7.68
N ASP A 42 15.02 6.14 8.02
CA ASP A 42 16.23 5.99 7.20
C ASP A 42 16.93 4.63 7.46
N VAL A 43 16.15 3.54 7.56
CA VAL A 43 16.63 2.19 7.84
C VAL A 43 16.00 1.21 6.84
N LEU A 44 16.82 0.60 5.98
CA LEU A 44 16.38 -0.45 5.05
C LEU A 44 16.74 -1.83 5.59
N GLU A 45 15.75 -2.60 6.05
CA GLU A 45 15.99 -3.93 6.60
C GLU A 45 16.04 -4.96 5.45
N LEU A 46 17.20 -5.07 4.79
CA LEU A 46 17.45 -6.16 3.84
C LEU A 46 18.11 -7.35 4.54
N PRO A 47 17.58 -8.57 4.34
CA PRO A 47 18.17 -9.76 4.91
C PRO A 47 19.51 -10.11 4.26
N CYS A 48 20.39 -10.68 5.09
CA CYS A 48 21.73 -11.11 4.73
C CYS A 48 21.79 -12.50 4.05
N SER A 49 20.67 -13.00 3.53
CA SER A 49 20.64 -14.20 2.69
C SER A 49 19.43 -14.18 1.75
N ALA A 50 19.61 -14.74 0.55
CA ALA A 50 18.50 -14.89 -0.41
C ALA A 50 17.37 -15.78 0.14
N LEU A 51 17.68 -16.71 1.05
CA LEU A 51 16.69 -17.54 1.72
C LEU A 51 15.84 -16.72 2.70
N GLN A 52 16.47 -15.86 3.50
CA GLN A 52 15.74 -14.96 4.40
C GLN A 52 14.91 -13.92 3.65
N LEU A 53 15.39 -13.43 2.50
CA LEU A 53 14.59 -12.53 1.63
C LEU A 53 13.24 -13.13 1.19
N VAL A 54 13.16 -14.47 1.14
CA VAL A 54 11.94 -15.20 0.78
C VAL A 54 11.03 -15.46 1.99
N ILE A 55 11.56 -15.35 3.22
CA ILE A 55 10.89 -15.78 4.46
C ILE A 55 10.56 -14.61 5.39
N GLU A 56 11.34 -13.54 5.36
CA GLU A 56 11.22 -12.39 6.28
C GLU A 56 10.57 -11.19 5.58
N ASP A 57 9.84 -10.37 6.35
CA ASP A 57 9.37 -9.05 5.91
C ASP A 57 10.56 -8.09 5.79
N LEU A 58 10.55 -7.21 4.79
CA LEU A 58 11.59 -6.21 4.57
C LEU A 58 11.42 -4.95 5.43
N GLY A 59 10.44 -4.92 6.34
CA GLY A 59 10.11 -3.74 7.16
C GLY A 59 9.74 -2.51 6.32
N SER A 60 9.33 -2.75 5.07
CA SER A 60 9.20 -1.70 4.04
C SER A 60 7.77 -1.19 3.86
N GLY A 61 6.84 -1.74 4.64
CA GLY A 61 5.41 -1.52 4.51
C GLY A 61 4.77 -2.44 3.46
N HIS A 62 3.48 -2.18 3.20
CA HIS A 62 2.69 -2.96 2.26
C HIS A 62 1.60 -2.13 1.60
N ALA A 63 1.10 -2.60 0.46
CA ALA A 63 -0.01 -1.99 -0.27
C ALA A 63 -1.02 -3.05 -0.73
N GLY A 64 -2.31 -2.69 -0.70
CA GLY A 64 -3.41 -3.52 -1.17
C GLY A 64 -4.48 -2.69 -1.87
N LEU A 65 -5.38 -3.36 -2.59
CA LEU A 65 -6.48 -2.74 -3.32
C LEU A 65 -7.82 -3.16 -2.72
N TYR A 66 -8.57 -2.21 -2.17
CA TYR A 66 -9.94 -2.46 -1.72
C TYR A 66 -10.88 -2.64 -2.92
N ILE A 67 -11.61 -3.75 -2.97
CA ILE A 67 -12.48 -4.09 -4.12
C ILE A 67 -13.98 -4.01 -3.77
N GLY A 68 -14.33 -3.46 -2.61
CA GLY A 68 -15.71 -3.42 -2.12
C GLY A 68 -16.08 -4.66 -1.31
N ASP A 69 -17.29 -4.63 -0.75
CA ASP A 69 -17.89 -5.75 -0.02
C ASP A 69 -16.99 -6.31 1.11
N ASN A 70 -16.20 -5.43 1.74
CA ASN A 70 -15.20 -5.79 2.75
C ASN A 70 -14.15 -6.77 2.24
N ARG A 71 -13.68 -6.62 1.00
CA ARG A 71 -12.65 -7.47 0.39
C ARG A 71 -11.48 -6.63 -0.10
N VAL A 72 -10.29 -7.21 -0.01
CA VAL A 72 -9.03 -6.63 -0.46
C VAL A 72 -8.29 -7.63 -1.34
N ILE A 73 -7.69 -7.15 -2.43
CA ILE A 73 -6.72 -7.90 -3.22
C ILE A 73 -5.34 -7.31 -2.96
N HIS A 74 -4.39 -8.16 -2.61
CA HIS A 74 -3.00 -7.76 -2.40
C HIS A 74 -2.03 -8.87 -2.80
N ALA A 75 -0.77 -8.50 -3.01
CA ALA A 75 0.30 -9.46 -3.33
C ALA A 75 1.17 -9.67 -2.10
N VAL A 76 1.15 -10.88 -1.55
CA VAL A 76 1.94 -11.32 -0.40
C VAL A 76 2.88 -12.45 -0.82
N GLN A 77 3.80 -12.91 0.03
CA GLN A 77 4.79 -13.93 -0.32
C GLN A 77 4.18 -15.23 -0.91
N THR A 78 2.98 -15.62 -0.47
CA THR A 78 2.25 -16.81 -0.98
C THR A 78 1.59 -16.59 -2.34
N GLY A 79 1.56 -15.36 -2.85
CA GLY A 79 0.97 -14.98 -4.13
C GLY A 79 0.00 -13.81 -4.01
N ILE A 80 -0.77 -13.61 -5.07
CA ILE A 80 -1.84 -12.61 -5.12
C ILE A 80 -3.11 -13.27 -4.62
N GLU A 81 -3.68 -12.72 -3.55
CA GLU A 81 -4.85 -13.28 -2.89
C GLU A 81 -5.95 -12.24 -2.72
N GLU A 82 -7.19 -12.73 -2.63
CA GLU A 82 -8.36 -11.95 -2.24
C GLU A 82 -8.79 -12.37 -0.84
N VAL A 83 -8.71 -11.43 0.11
CA VAL A 83 -8.99 -11.66 1.54
C VAL A 83 -10.09 -10.73 2.03
N ASP A 84 -10.67 -11.07 3.18
CA ASP A 84 -11.54 -10.14 3.89
C ASP A 84 -10.72 -8.94 4.35
N ALA A 85 -11.29 -7.74 4.25
CA ALA A 85 -10.62 -6.49 4.59
C ALA A 85 -10.07 -6.53 6.02
N VAL A 86 -10.80 -7.15 6.96
CA VAL A 86 -10.39 -7.32 8.37
C VAL A 86 -9.11 -8.17 8.55
N ARG A 87 -8.71 -8.88 7.50
CA ARG A 87 -7.49 -9.70 7.41
C ARG A 87 -6.40 -9.04 6.57
N PHE A 88 -6.61 -7.82 6.06
CA PHE A 88 -5.56 -7.05 5.41
C PHE A 88 -4.40 -6.77 6.38
N LEU A 89 -4.73 -6.57 7.66
CA LEU A 89 -3.78 -6.60 8.76
C LEU A 89 -4.23 -7.60 9.83
N SER A 90 -3.46 -8.68 10.01
CA SER A 90 -3.78 -9.75 10.95
C SER A 90 -3.58 -9.34 12.42
N GLU A 91 -4.16 -10.11 13.34
CA GLU A 91 -3.94 -9.89 14.78
C GLU A 91 -2.48 -10.11 15.19
N GLU A 92 -1.77 -11.02 14.52
CA GLU A 92 -0.34 -11.27 14.74
C GLU A 92 0.51 -10.07 14.33
N GLU A 93 0.27 -9.52 13.13
CA GLU A 93 0.95 -8.30 12.67
C GLU A 93 0.64 -7.09 13.57
N LEU A 94 -0.61 -6.96 14.04
CA LEU A 94 -0.93 -5.93 15.04
C LEU A 94 -0.14 -6.11 16.34
N ALA A 95 0.02 -7.35 16.82
CA ALA A 95 0.80 -7.66 18.01
C ALA A 95 2.30 -7.35 17.81
N ASP A 96 2.81 -7.52 16.58
CA ASP A 96 4.15 -7.16 16.16
C ASP A 96 4.32 -5.66 15.85
N GLY A 97 3.28 -4.85 16.10
CA GLY A 97 3.34 -3.40 16.03
C GLY A 97 3.18 -2.81 14.62
N TYR A 98 2.65 -3.57 13.68
CA TYR A 98 2.23 -3.03 12.38
C TYR A 98 1.10 -2.01 12.57
N GLN A 99 1.04 -1.01 11.69
CA GLN A 99 0.09 0.09 11.77
C GLN A 99 -0.51 0.38 10.41
N VAL A 100 -1.82 0.60 10.39
CA VAL A 100 -2.48 1.20 9.23
C VAL A 100 -1.90 2.59 8.98
N LEU A 101 -1.44 2.83 7.76
CA LEU A 101 -0.98 4.15 7.34
C LEU A 101 -2.13 4.99 6.80
N GLY A 102 -3.06 4.36 6.07
CA GLY A 102 -4.26 5.00 5.54
C GLY A 102 -4.68 4.40 4.20
N ALA A 103 -5.58 5.10 3.52
CA ALA A 103 -6.04 4.74 2.19
C ALA A 103 -5.96 5.94 1.24
N LYS A 104 -5.71 5.68 -0.04
CA LYS A 104 -5.68 6.73 -1.07
C LYS A 104 -6.43 6.33 -2.34
N VAL A 105 -6.95 7.33 -3.04
CA VAL A 105 -7.53 7.22 -4.40
C VAL A 105 -6.94 8.30 -5.30
N PRO A 106 -7.02 8.18 -6.63
CA PRO A 106 -6.69 9.27 -7.57
C PRO A 106 -7.29 10.64 -7.19
N VAL A 107 -6.56 11.73 -7.44
CA VAL A 107 -7.02 13.13 -7.19
C VAL A 107 -8.36 13.50 -7.79
N THR A 108 -8.74 12.84 -8.88
CA THR A 108 -9.99 13.08 -9.60
C THR A 108 -11.00 11.95 -9.45
N TYR A 109 -10.83 11.04 -8.48
CA TYR A 109 -11.63 9.80 -8.41
C TYR A 109 -13.15 10.02 -8.29
N ASN A 110 -13.55 11.18 -7.76
CA ASN A 110 -14.94 11.62 -7.63
C ASN A 110 -15.51 12.29 -8.90
N ASP A 111 -14.69 12.58 -9.90
CA ASP A 111 -15.11 13.18 -11.16
C ASP A 111 -15.59 12.07 -12.11
N PRO A 112 -16.91 11.93 -12.38
CA PRO A 112 -17.43 10.87 -13.24
C PRO A 112 -17.03 11.03 -14.71
N ALA A 113 -16.54 12.20 -15.14
CA ALA A 113 -16.01 12.38 -16.48
C ALA A 113 -14.62 11.75 -16.64
N VAL A 114 -13.83 11.69 -15.56
CA VAL A 114 -12.49 11.07 -15.55
C VAL A 114 -12.54 9.63 -15.03
N TRP A 115 -13.37 9.39 -14.02
CA TRP A 115 -13.56 8.11 -13.33
C TRP A 115 -15.02 7.67 -13.38
N PRO A 116 -15.54 7.35 -14.58
CA PRO A 116 -16.86 6.74 -14.69
C PRO A 116 -16.86 5.36 -14.00
N GLN A 117 -18.03 4.88 -13.61
CA GLN A 117 -18.17 3.62 -12.87
C GLN A 117 -17.53 2.45 -13.62
N GLU A 118 -17.63 2.44 -14.95
CA GLU A 118 -17.04 1.41 -15.80
C GLU A 118 -15.50 1.34 -15.66
N ARG A 119 -14.83 2.49 -15.50
CA ARG A 119 -13.36 2.54 -15.29
C ARG A 119 -12.99 2.02 -13.91
N LYS A 120 -13.81 2.30 -12.89
CA LYS A 120 -13.63 1.76 -11.54
C LYS A 120 -13.83 0.25 -11.55
N ASP A 121 -14.87 -0.24 -12.21
CA ASP A 121 -15.15 -1.67 -12.33
C ASP A 121 -14.06 -2.42 -13.12
N GLN A 122 -13.43 -1.76 -14.11
CA GLN A 122 -12.27 -2.31 -14.83
C GLN A 122 -11.07 -2.55 -13.89
N ILE A 123 -10.74 -1.61 -13.02
CA ILE A 123 -9.68 -1.79 -12.00
C ILE A 123 -9.94 -3.07 -11.20
N LEU A 124 -11.19 -3.26 -10.75
CA LEU A 124 -11.58 -4.42 -9.94
C LEU A 124 -11.46 -5.73 -10.74
N LEU A 125 -11.91 -5.72 -11.99
CA LEU A 125 -11.81 -6.88 -12.88
C LEU A 125 -10.35 -7.26 -13.12
N ILE A 126 -9.50 -6.28 -13.46
CA ILE A 126 -8.08 -6.48 -13.72
C ILE A 126 -7.38 -7.04 -12.47
N ALA A 127 -7.68 -6.50 -11.28
CA ALA A 127 -7.12 -7.00 -10.02
C ALA A 127 -7.53 -8.46 -9.76
N LYS A 128 -8.81 -8.80 -9.97
CA LYS A 128 -9.32 -10.17 -9.81
C LYS A 128 -8.65 -11.16 -10.77
N GLU A 129 -8.35 -10.75 -12.00
CA GLU A 129 -7.60 -11.58 -12.96
C GLU A 129 -6.16 -11.88 -12.53
N GLN A 130 -5.62 -11.16 -11.54
CA GLN A 130 -4.28 -11.42 -11.01
C GLN A 130 -4.28 -12.42 -9.85
N VAL A 131 -5.44 -12.69 -9.23
CA VAL A 131 -5.55 -13.61 -8.08
C VAL A 131 -5.06 -15.01 -8.47
N GLY A 132 -4.22 -15.59 -7.61
CA GLY A 132 -3.58 -16.88 -7.82
C GLY A 132 -2.25 -16.83 -8.57
N LYS A 133 -1.80 -15.66 -9.05
CA LYS A 133 -0.43 -15.48 -9.56
C LYS A 133 0.57 -15.39 -8.41
N ASN A 134 1.83 -15.70 -8.72
CA ASN A 134 2.93 -15.68 -7.76
C ASN A 134 3.44 -14.25 -7.51
N TYR A 135 4.03 -14.06 -6.33
CA TYR A 135 4.74 -12.85 -5.92
C TYR A 135 6.17 -12.81 -6.47
N ASP A 136 6.69 -11.62 -6.77
CA ASP A 136 8.10 -11.41 -7.10
C ASP A 136 8.96 -11.38 -5.84
N LEU A 137 9.33 -12.58 -5.37
CA LEU A 137 10.15 -12.75 -4.17
C LEU A 137 11.55 -12.12 -4.31
N THR A 138 12.02 -11.89 -5.53
CA THR A 138 13.37 -11.36 -5.79
C THR A 138 13.38 -9.87 -6.09
N PHE A 139 12.22 -9.23 -6.22
CA PHE A 139 12.09 -7.84 -6.62
C PHE A 139 12.82 -7.53 -7.94
N HIS A 140 12.97 -8.49 -8.85
CA HIS A 140 13.67 -8.28 -10.13
C HIS A 140 12.79 -7.60 -11.17
N ARG A 141 11.48 -7.84 -11.12
CA ARG A 141 10.46 -7.33 -12.04
C ARG A 141 9.64 -6.23 -11.38
N GLN A 142 9.12 -6.51 -10.20
CA GLN A 142 8.31 -5.66 -9.32
C GLN A 142 6.96 -5.21 -9.91
N THR A 143 6.94 -4.80 -11.18
CA THR A 143 5.78 -4.34 -11.94
C THR A 143 5.71 -5.11 -13.27
N GLY A 144 4.84 -6.11 -13.43
CA GLY A 144 4.72 -6.82 -14.70
C GLY A 144 3.54 -7.79 -14.77
N PRO A 145 2.99 -8.08 -15.96
CA PRO A 145 1.78 -8.90 -16.11
C PRO A 145 1.97 -10.40 -15.83
N GLY A 146 3.21 -10.88 -15.73
CA GLY A 146 3.54 -12.29 -15.53
C GLY A 146 3.27 -12.76 -14.10
N SER A 147 3.13 -14.08 -13.94
CA SER A 147 3.15 -14.68 -12.60
C SER A 147 4.57 -14.62 -12.04
N GLY A 148 4.73 -14.10 -10.82
CA GLY A 148 6.04 -13.86 -10.21
C GLY A 148 6.66 -12.52 -10.58
N ASP A 149 5.91 -11.63 -11.22
CA ASP A 149 6.38 -10.28 -11.57
C ASP A 149 5.93 -9.19 -10.59
N PHE A 150 4.99 -9.51 -9.69
CA PHE A 150 4.31 -8.52 -8.84
C PHE A 150 4.86 -8.47 -7.42
N THR A 151 5.26 -7.29 -6.99
CA THR A 151 5.26 -6.91 -5.57
C THR A 151 3.91 -6.32 -5.18
N CYS A 152 3.68 -6.08 -3.89
CA CYS A 152 2.44 -5.47 -3.40
C CYS A 152 2.13 -4.14 -4.08
N VAL A 153 3.12 -3.25 -4.15
CA VAL A 153 3.01 -1.95 -4.84
C VAL A 153 2.88 -2.07 -6.35
N GLY A 154 3.59 -3.02 -6.95
CA GLY A 154 3.59 -3.16 -8.39
C GLY A 154 2.33 -3.80 -8.93
N LEU A 155 1.62 -4.61 -8.12
CA LEU A 155 0.25 -5.02 -8.42
C LEU A 155 -0.67 -3.80 -8.52
N VAL A 156 -0.60 -2.89 -7.53
CA VAL A 156 -1.42 -1.68 -7.52
C VAL A 156 -1.11 -0.79 -8.71
N GLU A 157 0.17 -0.50 -9.00
CA GLU A 157 0.56 0.28 -10.18
C GLU A 157 0.01 -0.35 -11.46
N PHE A 158 0.21 -1.67 -11.63
CA PHE A 158 -0.23 -2.37 -12.82
C PHE A 158 -1.73 -2.24 -13.07
N VAL A 159 -2.56 -2.43 -12.03
CA VAL A 159 -4.01 -2.34 -12.17
C VAL A 159 -4.43 -0.94 -12.63
N TYR A 160 -3.84 0.10 -12.06
CA TYR A 160 -4.11 1.48 -12.43
C TYR A 160 -3.56 1.84 -13.82
N GLU A 161 -2.37 1.36 -14.18
CA GLU A 161 -1.78 1.56 -15.50
C GLU A 161 -2.62 0.95 -16.62
N LYS A 162 -3.30 -0.18 -16.35
CA LYS A 162 -4.20 -0.81 -17.31
C LYS A 162 -5.46 -0.01 -17.63
N VAL A 163 -5.82 0.93 -16.76
CA VAL A 163 -6.89 1.90 -17.04
C VAL A 163 -6.33 3.28 -17.38
N ASP A 164 -5.09 3.36 -17.90
CA ASP A 164 -4.42 4.59 -18.31
C ASP A 164 -4.33 5.63 -17.17
N TYR A 165 -3.99 5.16 -15.98
CA TYR A 165 -3.71 6.01 -14.83
C TYR A 165 -2.37 5.65 -14.22
N ARG A 166 -1.48 6.63 -14.10
CA ARG A 166 -0.17 6.45 -13.46
C ARG A 166 -0.18 7.08 -12.08
N ILE A 167 0.01 6.25 -11.06
CA ILE A 167 0.14 6.73 -9.67
C ILE A 167 1.55 7.28 -9.50
N THR A 168 2.56 6.44 -9.74
CA THR A 168 3.97 6.81 -9.54
C THR A 168 4.70 6.92 -10.87
N PRO A 169 5.41 8.03 -11.15
CA PRO A 169 6.28 8.14 -12.32
C PRO A 169 7.30 7.00 -12.41
N VAL A 170 7.42 6.38 -13.59
CA VAL A 170 8.38 5.31 -13.85
C VAL A 170 9.76 5.92 -14.12
N ASP A 171 10.63 5.88 -13.13
CA ASP A 171 12.03 6.29 -13.25
C ASP A 171 12.88 5.67 -12.12
N PHE A 172 14.19 5.82 -12.23
CA PHE A 172 15.19 5.34 -11.27
C PHE A 172 15.88 6.51 -10.56
N TYR A 173 15.85 6.48 -9.24
CA TYR A 173 16.49 7.48 -8.39
C TYR A 173 17.76 6.94 -7.78
N ASP A 174 18.87 7.61 -8.10
CA ASP A 174 20.23 7.25 -7.67
C ASP A 174 20.82 8.17 -6.58
N GLY A 175 20.11 9.24 -6.22
CA GLY A 175 20.54 10.30 -5.30
C GLY A 175 20.39 11.71 -5.88
N GLY A 176 20.42 12.73 -5.03
CA GLY A 176 20.29 14.15 -5.41
C GLY A 176 18.93 14.74 -5.03
N ASP A 177 18.40 15.62 -5.89
CA ASP A 177 17.06 16.18 -5.71
C ASP A 177 15.98 15.12 -6.01
N GLY A 178 14.86 15.18 -5.30
CA GLY A 178 13.73 14.25 -5.49
C GLY A 178 13.69 13.07 -4.51
N GLY A 179 14.62 12.99 -3.57
CA GLY A 179 14.63 11.92 -2.57
C GLY A 179 15.57 12.15 -1.40
N LYS A 180 15.94 11.06 -0.73
CA LYS A 180 16.90 11.01 0.37
C LYS A 180 18.04 10.04 0.03
N THR A 181 19.21 10.28 0.59
CA THR A 181 20.37 9.37 0.50
C THR A 181 20.93 9.17 1.90
N TYR A 182 21.23 7.92 2.26
CA TYR A 182 21.78 7.57 3.57
C TYR A 182 22.78 6.43 3.44
N THR A 183 23.64 6.37 4.44
CA THR A 183 24.59 5.28 4.60
C THR A 183 24.07 4.31 5.65
N GLN A 184 24.09 3.02 5.33
CA GLN A 184 23.69 1.96 6.23
C GLN A 184 24.82 0.94 6.40
N THR A 185 24.97 0.44 7.62
CA THR A 185 25.90 -0.66 7.90
C THR A 185 25.15 -1.98 7.83
N TYR A 186 25.66 -2.90 7.01
CA TYR A 186 25.22 -4.28 6.93
C TYR A 186 26.26 -5.18 7.58
N ASN A 187 25.82 -6.06 8.48
CA ASN A 187 26.67 -7.05 9.11
C ASN A 187 26.12 -8.44 8.78
N CYS A 188 26.66 -9.05 7.74
CA CYS A 188 26.15 -10.27 7.16
C CYS A 188 27.14 -11.44 7.33
N SER A 189 26.63 -12.67 7.35
CA SER A 189 27.49 -13.86 7.27
C SER A 189 28.36 -13.86 6.00
N SER A 190 27.82 -13.34 4.89
CA SER A 190 28.53 -13.15 3.62
C SER A 190 29.68 -12.15 3.69
N THR A 191 29.63 -11.20 4.62
CA THR A 191 30.73 -10.27 4.91
C THR A 191 31.65 -10.80 6.00
N LEU A 192 31.54 -12.07 6.38
CA LEU A 192 32.22 -12.68 7.54
C LEU A 192 31.94 -11.91 8.85
N PHE A 193 30.72 -11.36 8.97
CA PHE A 193 30.29 -10.51 10.08
C PHE A 193 31.11 -9.22 10.23
N LEU A 194 31.75 -8.77 9.15
CA LEU A 194 32.38 -7.46 9.08
C LEU A 194 31.36 -6.43 8.62
N ASP A 195 31.44 -5.25 9.23
CA ASP A 195 30.64 -4.09 8.86
C ASP A 195 30.91 -3.71 7.40
N TRP A 196 29.85 -3.73 6.60
CA TRP A 196 29.87 -3.31 5.21
C TRP A 196 28.97 -2.10 5.04
N LEU A 197 29.52 -1.00 4.52
CA LEU A 197 28.79 0.25 4.33
C LEU A 197 28.13 0.28 2.95
N GLY A 198 26.80 0.33 2.95
CA GLY A 198 25.98 0.53 1.76
C GLY A 198 25.48 1.97 1.67
N VAL A 199 25.42 2.51 0.45
CA VAL A 199 24.76 3.79 0.18
C VAL A 199 23.40 3.51 -0.45
N ASN A 200 22.36 3.84 0.30
CA ASN A 200 20.98 3.62 -0.07
C ASN A 200 20.29 4.95 -0.34
N THR A 201 19.22 4.88 -1.11
CA THR A 201 18.41 6.04 -1.46
C THR A 201 16.94 5.72 -1.28
N PHE A 202 16.14 6.76 -1.09
CA PHE A 202 14.68 6.69 -1.13
C PHE A 202 14.17 7.76 -2.08
N ALA A 203 13.40 7.36 -3.07
CA ALA A 203 12.74 8.23 -4.03
C ALA A 203 11.41 8.74 -3.46
N ASN A 204 11.19 10.05 -3.51
CA ASN A 204 9.90 10.63 -3.12
C ASN A 204 8.91 10.71 -4.29
N ASN A 205 9.40 10.74 -5.53
CA ASN A 205 8.63 11.14 -6.71
C ASN A 205 8.73 10.20 -7.91
N VAL A 206 9.51 9.12 -7.83
CA VAL A 206 9.67 8.12 -8.90
C VAL A 206 9.72 6.72 -8.30
N GLN A 207 9.35 5.69 -9.06
CA GLN A 207 9.15 4.33 -8.54
C GLN A 207 10.40 3.74 -7.87
N PHE A 208 11.55 3.76 -8.53
CA PHE A 208 12.65 2.87 -8.13
C PHE A 208 13.73 3.61 -7.33
N SER A 209 13.94 3.17 -6.09
CA SER A 209 14.98 3.68 -5.21
C SER A 209 16.20 2.78 -5.24
N LYS A 210 17.39 3.35 -5.50
CA LYS A 210 18.66 2.61 -5.46
C LYS A 210 18.98 2.13 -4.05
N PHE A 211 19.47 0.91 -3.93
CA PHE A 211 20.09 0.41 -2.71
C PHE A 211 21.42 -0.26 -3.01
N SER A 212 22.24 -0.42 -1.98
CA SER A 212 23.50 -1.16 -2.03
C SER A 212 23.46 -2.23 -0.94
N HIS A 213 23.82 -3.47 -1.29
CA HIS A 213 23.81 -4.58 -0.34
C HIS A 213 25.03 -5.49 -0.59
N PRO A 214 25.64 -6.11 0.44
CA PRO A 214 26.79 -7.00 0.25
C PRO A 214 26.46 -8.27 -0.55
N LEU A 215 25.17 -8.60 -0.71
CA LEU A 215 24.70 -9.65 -1.60
C LEU A 215 24.17 -9.07 -2.91
N ASP A 216 25.08 -8.77 -3.84
CA ASP A 216 24.73 -8.12 -5.12
C ASP A 216 23.80 -8.96 -6.03
N PHE A 217 23.73 -10.28 -5.80
CA PHE A 217 22.89 -11.18 -6.59
C PHE A 217 21.49 -11.44 -5.99
N CYS A 218 21.18 -10.94 -4.78
CA CYS A 218 20.05 -11.48 -4.03
C CYS A 218 18.69 -10.90 -4.42
N CYS A 219 18.62 -9.62 -4.82
CA CYS A 219 17.33 -8.98 -5.13
C CYS A 219 17.48 -7.65 -5.89
N GLY A 220 16.33 -7.12 -6.31
CA GLY A 220 16.19 -5.78 -6.84
C GLY A 220 16.31 -5.70 -8.36
N ARG A 221 15.64 -4.70 -8.93
CA ARG A 221 15.64 -4.44 -10.36
C ARG A 221 16.95 -3.80 -10.76
N GLU A 222 17.57 -4.34 -11.80
CA GLU A 222 18.82 -3.83 -12.33
C GLU A 222 18.55 -2.70 -13.33
N ASN A 223 19.24 -1.57 -13.14
CA ASN A 223 19.30 -0.46 -14.09
C ASN A 223 20.69 0.18 -14.00
N ASP A 224 21.35 0.38 -15.15
CA ASP A 224 22.70 0.97 -15.25
C ASP A 224 23.74 0.37 -14.27
N GLY A 225 23.70 -0.95 -14.09
CA GLY A 225 24.60 -1.69 -13.20
C GLY A 225 24.34 -1.50 -11.70
N LYS A 226 23.16 -0.99 -11.32
CA LYS A 226 22.74 -0.75 -9.93
C LYS A 226 21.42 -1.45 -9.63
N LYS A 227 21.19 -1.76 -8.36
CA LYS A 227 19.97 -2.42 -7.88
C LYS A 227 18.98 -1.42 -7.29
N HIS A 228 17.70 -1.61 -7.60
CA HIS A 228 16.64 -0.74 -7.14
C HIS A 228 15.41 -1.50 -6.67
N ILE A 229 14.69 -0.94 -5.69
CA ILE A 229 13.41 -1.43 -5.18
C ILE A 229 12.39 -0.29 -5.21
N PHE A 230 11.16 -0.63 -5.56
CA PHE A 230 10.01 0.25 -5.46
C PHE A 230 9.27 -0.03 -4.16
N PHE A 231 9.15 1.01 -3.33
CA PHE A 231 8.66 0.91 -1.97
C PHE A 231 7.22 1.42 -1.83
N PRO A 232 6.40 0.80 -0.96
CA PRO A 232 5.03 1.25 -0.64
C PRO A 232 4.96 2.72 -0.26
N TYR A 233 5.92 3.19 0.54
CA TYR A 233 5.90 4.58 0.96
C TYR A 233 6.14 5.56 -0.18
N THR A 234 6.94 5.20 -1.19
CA THR A 234 7.08 6.02 -2.40
C THR A 234 5.73 6.20 -3.08
N GLN A 235 4.96 5.12 -3.28
CA GLN A 235 3.61 5.20 -3.87
C GLN A 235 2.65 6.03 -3.01
N PHE A 236 2.70 5.85 -1.68
CA PHE A 236 1.87 6.59 -0.73
C PHE A 236 2.11 8.12 -0.81
N LEU A 237 3.35 8.55 -1.03
CA LEU A 237 3.70 9.97 -1.12
C LEU A 237 3.24 10.67 -2.41
N GLN A 238 2.75 9.93 -3.40
CA GLN A 238 2.43 10.52 -4.70
C GLN A 238 1.28 11.52 -4.62
N ASN A 239 1.49 12.70 -5.20
CA ASN A 239 0.50 13.78 -5.27
C ASN A 239 -0.59 13.53 -6.31
N THR A 240 -0.46 12.47 -7.11
CA THR A 240 -1.50 11.97 -8.01
C THR A 240 -2.66 11.37 -7.22
N THR A 241 -2.46 10.99 -5.96
CA THR A 241 -3.50 10.40 -5.11
C THR A 241 -3.78 11.26 -3.87
N VAL A 242 -4.98 11.13 -3.29
CA VAL A 242 -5.45 11.84 -2.09
C VAL A 242 -5.91 10.82 -1.07
N GLU A 243 -5.77 11.19 0.20
CA GLU A 243 -6.25 10.38 1.32
C GLU A 243 -7.78 10.28 1.35
N VAL A 244 -8.28 9.09 1.67
CA VAL A 244 -9.70 8.82 1.91
C VAL A 244 -9.88 8.16 3.27
N GLU A 245 -11.05 8.36 3.86
CA GLU A 245 -11.40 7.76 5.15
C GLU A 245 -11.46 6.24 5.05
N VAL A 246 -10.92 5.56 6.06
CA VAL A 246 -11.01 4.11 6.21
C VAL A 246 -12.10 3.80 7.25
N ASP A 247 -13.32 3.66 6.77
CA ASP A 247 -14.53 3.40 7.55
C ASP A 247 -14.93 1.91 7.58
N VAL A 248 -14.14 1.05 6.91
CA VAL A 248 -14.28 -0.41 6.93
C VAL A 248 -13.23 -1.03 7.86
N PRO A 249 -13.55 -2.10 8.59
CA PRO A 249 -12.56 -2.81 9.39
C PRO A 249 -11.48 -3.41 8.48
N ILE A 250 -10.27 -2.87 8.53
CA ILE A 250 -9.11 -3.37 7.77
C ILE A 250 -8.11 -4.17 8.61
N SER A 251 -8.45 -4.43 9.86
CA SER A 251 -7.58 -5.14 10.81
C SER A 251 -8.38 -5.87 11.88
N GLY A 252 -7.82 -6.97 12.40
CA GLY A 252 -8.26 -7.54 13.68
C GLY A 252 -9.08 -8.83 13.65
N GLY A 253 -9.06 -9.60 12.54
CA GLY A 253 -9.64 -10.94 12.46
C GLY A 253 -11.17 -11.02 12.64
N GLU A 254 -11.80 -12.08 12.11
CA GLU A 254 -13.17 -12.39 12.50
C GLU A 254 -13.17 -12.93 13.93
N LYS A 255 -13.64 -12.15 14.91
CA LYS A 255 -14.01 -12.70 16.21
C LYS A 255 -15.23 -13.60 16.02
N SER A 256 -14.97 -14.88 15.76
CA SER A 256 -16.01 -15.90 15.76
C SER A 256 -16.63 -16.00 17.15
N GLY A 257 -17.80 -15.38 17.34
CA GLY A 257 -18.75 -15.71 18.38
C GLY A 257 -18.77 -14.81 19.62
N ARG A 258 -19.91 -14.09 19.75
CA ARG A 258 -20.54 -13.55 20.97
C ARG A 258 -19.79 -12.46 21.75
N GLY A 259 -20.41 -11.30 21.82
CA GLY A 259 -20.28 -10.40 22.97
C GLY A 259 -20.21 -8.93 22.57
N GLU A 260 -21.36 -8.28 22.67
CA GLU A 260 -21.60 -6.84 22.90
C GLU A 260 -20.37 -5.91 23.03
N GLY A 261 -20.39 -4.85 22.22
CA GLY A 261 -20.12 -3.49 22.69
C GLY A 261 -18.66 -3.07 22.79
N SER A 262 -18.15 -2.52 21.70
CA SER A 262 -17.15 -1.43 21.75
C SER A 262 -17.02 -0.81 20.37
N GLY A 263 -17.94 0.10 20.03
CA GLY A 263 -17.74 1.04 18.94
C GLY A 263 -16.56 1.94 19.29
N GLY A 264 -15.46 1.76 18.58
CA GLY A 264 -14.33 2.69 18.58
C GLY A 264 -14.25 3.31 17.19
N CYS A 265 -14.72 4.54 17.04
CA CYS A 265 -14.36 5.38 15.91
C CYS A 265 -12.84 5.51 15.89
N PHE A 266 -12.17 4.93 14.90
CA PHE A 266 -10.75 5.13 14.65
C PHE A 266 -10.56 6.46 13.93
N ILE A 267 -10.66 7.55 14.68
CA ILE A 267 -9.89 8.76 14.38
C ILE A 267 -8.77 8.77 15.42
N ASP A 268 -7.64 8.14 15.07
CA ASP A 268 -6.36 8.56 15.64
C ASP A 268 -5.49 9.09 14.51
N THR A 269 -5.69 10.39 14.29
CA THR A 269 -4.72 11.35 13.81
C THR A 269 -3.32 10.80 13.57
N VAL A 270 -2.95 10.69 12.29
CA VAL A 270 -1.57 10.72 11.84
C VAL A 270 -0.93 11.97 12.44
N ARG A 271 -0.16 11.81 13.52
CA ARG A 271 0.79 12.83 13.95
C ARG A 271 1.87 12.85 12.89
N THR A 272 2.01 14.02 12.25
CA THR A 272 3.19 14.43 11.48
C THR A 272 4.47 13.88 12.11
N PHE A 273 5.18 13.05 11.35
CA PHE A 273 6.60 12.75 11.54
C PHE A 273 7.44 13.75 10.74
#